data_AF-A0A417Y6F7-F1
#
_entry.id   AF-A0A417Y6F7-F1
#
_cell.length_a   1.000
_cell.length_b   1.000
_cell.length_c   1.000
_cell.angle_alpha   90.00
_cell.angle_beta   90.00
_cell.angle_gamma   90.00
#
_symmetry.space_group_name_H-M   'P 1'
#
loop_
_entity.id
_entity.type
_entity.pdbx_description
1 polymer ?
#
loop_
_entity_poly.entity_id
_entity_poly.type
_entity_poly.pdbx_seq_one_letter_code
_entity_poly.pdbx_strand_id
1 'polypeptide(L)'
;MIGPRAVVRALVLVLLAVGILTFATVPPASAGGIRDAKVAIAAGRGVEAARIIERNGYHTLPRILGEIIYRAGVIAVRNGTEDVFPQAVARAFVRGGVSFATAQKAFFHGVGLVARNAPHDEQLLAELGPGGMAFLQTELAYVRRGAAGVAPSLLF
;
A
#
# COMPACT_ATOMS: atom_id res chain seq x y z
N MET A 1 -15.88 -26.14 -53.55
CA MET A 1 -17.03 -26.24 -52.64
C MET A 1 -16.53 -26.59 -51.25
N ILE A 2 -16.44 -25.61 -50.34
CA ILE A 2 -15.96 -25.83 -48.97
C ILE A 2 -17.16 -26.35 -48.16
N GLY A 3 -17.08 -27.60 -47.68
CA GLY A 3 -18.17 -28.24 -46.98
C GLY A 3 -18.52 -27.55 -45.64
N PRO A 4 -19.78 -27.59 -45.20
CA PRO A 4 -20.28 -26.83 -44.04
C PRO A 4 -19.55 -27.17 -42.73
N ARG A 5 -18.89 -28.34 -42.64
CA ARG A 5 -18.07 -28.76 -41.50
C ARG A 5 -16.73 -28.03 -41.37
N ALA A 6 -16.18 -27.51 -42.49
CA ALA A 6 -14.94 -26.74 -42.48
C ALA A 6 -15.16 -25.29 -42.00
N VAL A 7 -16.33 -24.71 -42.31
CA VAL A 7 -16.72 -23.37 -41.88
C VAL A 7 -16.94 -23.33 -40.36
N VAL A 8 -17.56 -24.36 -39.78
CA VAL A 8 -17.80 -24.45 -38.32
C VAL A 8 -16.50 -24.59 -37.53
N ARG A 9 -15.52 -25.37 -38.03
CA ARG A 9 -14.20 -25.49 -37.38
C ARG A 9 -13.39 -24.20 -37.42
N ALA A 10 -13.47 -23.46 -38.53
CA ALA A 10 -12.83 -22.15 -38.64
C ALA A 10 -13.47 -21.12 -37.69
N LEU A 11 -14.81 -21.15 -37.52
CA LEU A 11 -15.51 -20.23 -36.64
C LEU A 11 -15.19 -20.45 -35.15
N VAL A 12 -15.07 -21.71 -34.72
CA VAL A 12 -14.74 -22.06 -33.33
C VAL A 12 -13.30 -21.66 -32.97
N LEU A 13 -12.36 -21.78 -33.92
CA LEU A 13 -10.97 -21.36 -33.70
C LEU A 13 -10.80 -19.84 -33.64
N VAL A 14 -11.60 -19.07 -34.40
CA VAL A 14 -11.57 -17.60 -34.32
C VAL A 14 -12.21 -17.08 -33.03
N LEU A 15 -13.27 -17.73 -32.53
CA LEU A 15 -13.89 -17.35 -31.25
C LEU A 15 -13.02 -17.69 -30.03
N LEU A 16 -12.19 -18.74 -30.09
CA LEU A 16 -11.25 -19.06 -29.01
C LEU A 16 -10.07 -18.06 -28.94
N ALA A 17 -9.74 -17.39 -30.04
CA ALA A 17 -8.70 -16.35 -30.07
C ALA A 17 -9.16 -15.00 -29.51
N VAL A 18 -10.48 -14.74 -29.50
CA VAL A 18 -11.06 -13.48 -28.96
C VAL A 18 -11.47 -13.62 -27.49
N GLY A 19 -11.72 -14.84 -27.00
CA GLY A 19 -12.19 -15.09 -25.63
C GLY A 19 -11.13 -15.04 -24.51
N ILE A 20 -9.83 -14.89 -24.83
CA ILE A 20 -8.75 -14.88 -23.83
C ILE A 20 -8.27 -13.44 -23.50
N LEU A 21 -8.81 -12.41 -24.16
CA LEU A 21 -8.29 -11.05 -24.04
C LEU A 21 -8.82 -10.19 -22.87
N THR A 22 -9.56 -10.78 -21.92
CA THR A 22 -10.14 -10.03 -20.78
C THR A 22 -10.02 -10.71 -19.43
N PHE A 23 -8.95 -11.51 -19.23
CA PHE A 23 -8.33 -11.43 -17.92
C PHE A 23 -7.52 -10.14 -17.90
N ALA A 24 -8.13 -9.10 -17.32
CA ALA A 24 -7.44 -7.88 -16.91
C ALA A 24 -6.22 -8.29 -16.09
N THR A 25 -5.09 -8.41 -16.76
CA THR A 25 -3.76 -8.47 -16.16
C THR A 25 -3.52 -7.08 -15.61
N VAL A 26 -4.13 -6.78 -14.46
CA VAL A 26 -3.64 -5.71 -13.60
C VAL A 26 -2.16 -6.05 -13.40
N PRO A 27 -1.23 -5.27 -13.97
CA PRO A 27 0.17 -5.60 -13.85
C PRO A 27 0.47 -5.78 -12.37
N PRO A 28 1.21 -6.83 -11.97
CA PRO A 28 1.60 -6.99 -10.57
C PRO A 28 2.18 -5.66 -10.14
N ALA A 29 1.68 -5.10 -9.03
CA ALA A 29 2.11 -3.85 -8.43
C ALA A 29 3.62 -3.68 -8.66
N SER A 30 4.01 -2.89 -9.67
CA SER A 30 5.38 -2.98 -10.14
C SER A 30 6.28 -2.47 -9.01
N ALA A 31 7.38 -3.17 -8.73
CA ALA A 31 8.33 -2.73 -7.71
C ALA A 31 8.82 -1.27 -7.97
N GLY A 32 8.76 -0.82 -9.23
CA GLY A 32 8.95 0.56 -9.65
C GLY A 32 7.92 1.52 -9.07
N GLY A 33 6.62 1.23 -9.19
CA GLY A 33 5.56 2.09 -8.68
C GLY A 33 5.62 2.33 -7.16
N ILE A 34 5.96 1.30 -6.38
CA ILE A 34 6.16 1.45 -4.92
C ILE A 34 7.36 2.35 -4.63
N ARG A 35 8.46 2.15 -5.37
CA ARG A 35 9.67 2.97 -5.23
C ARG A 35 9.42 4.43 -5.58
N ASP A 36 8.70 4.68 -6.67
CA ASP A 36 8.44 6.03 -7.15
C ASP A 36 7.48 6.76 -6.20
N ALA A 37 6.46 6.06 -5.69
CA ALA A 37 5.53 6.63 -4.71
C ALA A 37 6.24 7.06 -3.42
N LYS A 38 7.12 6.21 -2.85
CA LYS A 38 7.82 6.58 -1.61
C LYS A 38 8.80 7.74 -1.80
N VAL A 39 9.51 7.79 -2.94
CA VAL A 39 10.45 8.89 -3.25
C VAL A 39 9.69 10.19 -3.48
N ALA A 40 8.56 10.15 -4.19
CA ALA A 40 7.72 11.31 -4.41
C ALA A 40 7.16 11.86 -3.09
N ILE A 41 6.64 11.00 -2.21
CA ILE A 41 6.14 11.40 -0.88
C ILE A 41 7.26 12.01 -0.04
N ALA A 42 8.42 11.34 0.04
CA ALA A 42 9.55 11.82 0.83
C ALA A 42 10.05 13.20 0.36
N ALA A 43 9.99 13.48 -0.95
CA ALA A 43 10.36 14.77 -1.52
C ALA A 43 9.25 15.85 -1.43
N GLY A 44 8.16 15.63 -0.68
CA GLY A 44 7.05 16.58 -0.59
C GLY A 44 6.09 16.59 -1.80
N ARG A 45 6.31 15.72 -2.80
CA ARG A 45 5.60 15.71 -4.10
C ARG A 45 4.30 14.89 -4.05
N GLY A 46 3.38 15.27 -3.15
CA GLY A 46 2.13 14.53 -2.90
C GLY A 46 1.22 14.35 -4.12
N VAL A 47 1.19 15.31 -5.07
CA VAL A 47 0.37 15.19 -6.30
C VAL A 47 0.95 14.16 -7.28
N GLU A 48 2.27 14.04 -7.33
CA GLU A 48 2.93 13.02 -8.15
C GLU A 48 2.72 11.63 -7.54
N ALA A 49 2.86 11.51 -6.22
CA ALA A 49 2.56 10.30 -5.49
C ALA A 49 1.09 9.85 -5.66
N ALA A 50 0.12 10.77 -5.63
CA ALA A 50 -1.29 10.47 -5.90
C ALA A 50 -1.47 9.78 -7.27
N ARG A 51 -0.86 10.35 -8.33
CA ARG A 51 -0.91 9.78 -9.68
C ARG A 51 -0.27 8.39 -9.75
N ILE A 52 0.74 8.11 -8.94
CA ILE A 52 1.37 6.79 -8.88
C ILE A 52 0.46 5.80 -8.15
N ILE A 53 -0.10 6.19 -7.00
CA ILE A 53 -1.03 5.38 -6.21
C ILE A 53 -2.25 4.98 -7.04
N GLU A 54 -2.85 5.93 -7.74
CA GLU A 54 -4.03 5.72 -8.57
C GLU A 54 -3.70 4.79 -9.76
N ARG A 55 -2.70 5.15 -10.58
CA ARG A 55 -2.33 4.38 -11.79
C ARG A 55 -1.91 2.95 -11.50
N ASN A 56 -1.35 2.68 -10.33
CA ASN A 56 -0.95 1.33 -9.95
C ASN A 56 -2.00 0.60 -9.10
N GLY A 57 -3.18 1.19 -8.87
CA GLY A 57 -4.26 0.56 -8.11
C GLY A 57 -3.95 0.38 -6.61
N TYR A 58 -2.99 1.12 -6.06
CA TYR A 58 -2.59 0.98 -4.65
C TYR A 58 -3.64 1.52 -3.67
N HIS A 59 -4.59 2.31 -4.15
CA HIS A 59 -5.60 2.99 -3.32
C HIS A 59 -6.54 2.05 -2.56
N THR A 60 -6.57 0.77 -2.93
CA THR A 60 -7.31 -0.30 -2.23
C THR A 60 -6.42 -1.23 -1.42
N LEU A 61 -5.10 -1.02 -1.41
CA LEU A 61 -4.11 -1.96 -0.88
C LEU A 61 -3.42 -1.39 0.38
N PRO A 62 -4.05 -1.51 1.56
CA PRO A 62 -3.56 -0.85 2.78
C PRO A 62 -2.18 -1.32 3.22
N ARG A 63 -1.80 -2.58 2.97
CA ARG A 63 -0.45 -3.09 3.27
C ARG A 63 0.62 -2.38 2.44
N ILE A 64 0.39 -2.21 1.13
CA ILE A 64 1.30 -1.51 0.23
C ILE A 64 1.40 -0.03 0.62
N LEU A 65 0.26 0.62 0.88
CA LEU A 65 0.21 2.01 1.33
C LEU A 65 0.95 2.21 2.66
N GLY A 66 0.82 1.28 3.61
CA GLY A 66 1.55 1.31 4.88
C GLY A 66 3.07 1.17 4.70
N GLU A 67 3.52 0.32 3.78
CA GLU A 67 4.94 0.21 3.42
C GLU A 67 5.46 1.49 2.74
N ILE A 68 4.67 2.06 1.83
CA ILE A 68 4.99 3.33 1.17
C ILE A 68 5.16 4.45 2.20
N ILE A 69 4.21 4.62 3.14
CA ILE A 69 4.29 5.63 4.21
C ILE A 69 5.55 5.41 5.04
N TYR A 70 5.76 4.20 5.54
CA TYR A 70 6.89 3.89 6.42
C TYR A 70 8.23 4.20 5.74
N ARG A 71 8.45 3.67 4.53
CA ARG A 71 9.73 3.89 3.83
C ARG A 71 9.90 5.32 3.35
N ALA A 72 8.81 6.01 2.99
CA ALA A 72 8.86 7.42 2.63
C ALA A 72 9.24 8.29 3.84
N GLY A 73 8.73 7.97 5.03
CA GLY A 73 9.11 8.63 6.28
C GLY A 73 10.61 8.49 6.57
N VAL A 74 11.16 7.28 6.47
CA VAL A 74 12.61 7.04 6.62
C VAL A 74 13.44 7.87 5.63
N ILE A 75 13.01 7.97 4.37
CA ILE A 75 13.71 8.79 3.37
C ILE A 75 13.56 10.29 3.68
N ALA A 76 12.39 10.73 4.14
CA ALA A 76 12.16 12.14 4.43
C ALA A 76 13.08 12.64 5.55
N VAL A 77 13.16 11.90 6.65
CA VAL A 77 14.06 12.21 7.77
C VAL A 77 15.52 12.25 7.30
N ARG A 78 15.96 11.25 6.52
CA ARG A 78 17.33 11.22 5.96
C ARG A 78 17.66 12.41 5.07
N ASN A 79 16.65 12.97 4.40
CA ASN A 79 16.81 14.08 3.48
C ASN A 79 16.50 15.45 4.11
N GLY A 80 16.13 15.52 5.40
CA GLY A 80 15.71 16.76 6.05
C GLY A 80 14.40 17.32 5.49
N THR A 81 13.47 16.46 5.06
CA THR A 81 12.18 16.83 4.48
C THR A 81 10.97 16.37 5.31
N GLU A 82 11.18 16.09 6.59
CA GLU A 82 10.17 15.66 7.56
C GLU A 82 9.01 16.66 7.71
N ASP A 83 9.26 17.96 7.58
CA ASP A 83 8.23 19.01 7.71
C ASP A 83 7.16 18.94 6.59
N VAL A 84 7.56 18.54 5.39
CA VAL A 84 6.66 18.48 4.22
C VAL A 84 6.01 17.11 4.05
N PHE A 85 6.52 16.09 4.74
CA PHE A 85 6.08 14.70 4.61
C PHE A 85 4.60 14.49 4.96
N PRO A 86 4.07 14.97 6.12
CA PRO A 86 2.67 14.75 6.48
C PRO A 86 1.71 15.31 5.45
N GLN A 87 2.03 16.50 4.92
CA GLN A 87 1.21 17.16 3.90
C GLN A 87 1.28 16.43 2.55
N ALA A 88 2.43 15.87 2.19
CA ALA A 88 2.59 15.06 1.00
C ALA A 88 1.79 13.75 1.08
N VAL A 89 1.80 13.06 2.22
CA VAL A 89 0.98 11.85 2.47
C VAL A 89 -0.50 12.18 2.34
N ALA A 90 -0.96 13.24 3.02
CA ALA A 90 -2.37 13.65 2.98
C ALA A 90 -2.83 13.95 1.54
N ARG A 91 -2.06 14.73 0.78
CA ARG A 91 -2.36 15.02 -0.63
C ARG A 91 -2.33 13.76 -1.50
N ALA A 92 -1.34 12.90 -1.30
CA ALA A 92 -1.19 11.66 -2.05
C ALA A 92 -2.39 10.72 -1.86
N PHE A 93 -2.87 10.60 -0.62
CA PHE A 93 -3.94 9.68 -0.26
C PHE A 93 -5.30 10.19 -0.74
N VAL A 94 -5.61 11.45 -0.44
CA VAL A 94 -6.88 12.07 -0.85
C VAL A 94 -7.00 12.10 -2.38
N ARG A 95 -5.96 12.57 -3.09
CA ARG A 95 -6.01 12.67 -4.55
C ARG A 95 -5.78 11.35 -5.26
N GLY A 96 -5.14 10.37 -4.61
CA GLY A 96 -4.93 9.03 -5.16
C GLY A 96 -6.14 8.11 -5.02
N GLY A 97 -7.27 8.59 -4.48
CA GLY A 97 -8.50 7.81 -4.32
C GLY A 97 -8.48 6.86 -3.11
N VAL A 98 -7.60 7.07 -2.14
CA VAL A 98 -7.54 6.25 -0.93
C VAL A 98 -8.71 6.61 -0.03
N SER A 99 -9.60 5.64 0.23
CA SER A 99 -10.70 5.84 1.19
C SER A 99 -10.18 6.07 2.61
N PHE A 100 -10.96 6.75 3.45
CA PHE A 100 -10.61 6.93 4.87
C PHE A 100 -10.35 5.60 5.59
N ALA A 101 -11.20 4.60 5.36
CA ALA A 101 -11.05 3.27 5.97
C ALA A 101 -9.75 2.57 5.50
N THR A 102 -9.39 2.71 4.23
CA THR A 102 -8.12 2.17 3.71
C THR A 102 -6.92 2.92 4.28
N ALA A 103 -6.99 4.24 4.36
CA ALA A 103 -5.95 5.08 4.92
C ALA A 103 -5.67 4.69 6.39
N GLN A 104 -6.72 4.53 7.20
CA GLN A 104 -6.58 4.10 8.59
C GLN A 104 -5.88 2.74 8.71
N LYS A 105 -6.26 1.74 7.90
CA LYS A 105 -5.59 0.44 7.84
C LYS A 105 -4.13 0.56 7.39
N ALA A 106 -3.82 1.44 6.44
CA ALA A 106 -2.47 1.71 5.98
C ALA A 106 -1.60 2.32 7.10
N PHE A 107 -2.13 3.27 7.86
CA PHE A 107 -1.43 3.84 9.02
C PHE A 107 -1.16 2.78 10.10
N PHE A 108 -2.13 1.93 10.42
CA PHE A 108 -1.90 0.80 11.33
C PHE A 108 -0.78 -0.13 10.84
N HIS A 109 -0.74 -0.43 9.53
CA HIS A 109 0.36 -1.20 8.95
C HIS A 109 1.70 -0.47 9.04
N GLY A 110 1.73 0.83 8.78
CA GLY A 110 2.92 1.68 8.90
C GLY A 110 3.47 1.71 10.33
N VAL A 111 2.62 1.93 11.33
CA VAL A 111 3.00 1.87 12.76
C VAL A 111 3.57 0.50 13.12
N GLY A 112 2.96 -0.59 12.62
CA GLY A 112 3.51 -1.93 12.79
C GLY A 112 4.88 -2.15 12.15
N LEU A 113 5.20 -1.45 11.07
CA LEU A 113 6.54 -1.48 10.47
C LEU A 113 7.54 -0.65 11.27
N VAL A 114 7.15 0.56 11.70
CA VAL A 114 7.94 1.38 12.62
C VAL A 114 8.32 0.56 13.84
N ALA A 115 7.36 0.03 14.58
CA ALA A 115 7.66 -0.64 15.84
C ALA A 115 8.41 -1.99 15.68
N ARG A 116 8.35 -2.65 14.52
CA ARG A 116 9.19 -3.83 14.22
C ARG A 116 10.64 -3.47 13.87
N ASN A 117 10.83 -2.35 13.16
CA ASN A 117 12.14 -1.97 12.64
C ASN A 117 12.87 -0.97 13.54
N ALA A 118 12.14 -0.21 14.35
CA ALA A 118 12.68 0.79 15.27
C ALA A 118 13.75 0.23 16.22
N PRO A 119 13.63 -0.99 16.79
CA PRO A 119 14.71 -1.57 17.62
C PRO A 119 16.03 -1.82 16.87
N HIS A 120 16.00 -1.78 15.53
CA HIS A 120 17.11 -2.11 14.65
C HIS A 120 17.51 -0.95 13.72
N ASP A 121 16.89 0.22 13.90
CA ASP A 121 17.12 1.41 13.08
C ASP A 121 17.76 2.47 13.97
N GLU A 122 19.09 2.60 13.89
CA GLU A 122 19.87 3.53 14.72
C GLU A 122 19.40 4.98 14.59
N GLN A 123 18.88 5.37 13.43
CA GLN A 123 18.33 6.71 13.21
C GLN A 123 16.98 6.87 13.91
N LEU A 124 16.11 5.86 13.78
CA LEU A 124 14.85 5.84 14.54
C LEU A 124 15.10 5.77 16.04
N LEU A 125 16.15 5.08 16.52
CA LEU A 125 16.53 5.05 17.95
C LEU A 125 17.10 6.38 18.45
N ALA A 126 17.80 7.12 17.59
CA ALA A 126 18.31 8.45 17.92
C ALA A 126 17.17 9.48 18.08
N GLU A 127 16.09 9.33 17.31
CA GLU A 127 14.95 10.24 17.32
C GLU A 127 13.81 9.78 18.25
N LEU A 128 13.56 8.48 18.30
CA LEU A 128 12.69 7.82 19.28
C LEU A 128 13.55 7.50 20.49
N GLY A 129 13.75 8.49 21.37
CA GLY A 129 14.34 8.24 22.68
C GLY A 129 13.63 7.07 23.42
N PRO A 130 14.19 6.56 24.53
CA PRO A 130 13.70 5.36 25.21
C PRO A 130 12.19 5.33 25.52
N GLY A 131 11.59 6.50 25.81
CA GLY A 131 10.15 6.64 26.03
C GLY A 131 9.28 6.48 24.77
N GLY A 132 9.77 6.91 23.59
CA GLY A 132 9.06 6.75 22.32
C GLY A 132 8.97 5.29 21.88
N MET A 133 10.01 4.51 22.16
CA MET A 133 10.02 3.06 21.91
C MET A 133 9.04 2.31 22.82
N ALA A 134 9.00 2.63 24.11
CA ALA A 134 8.03 2.05 25.04
C ALA A 134 6.59 2.39 24.65
N PHE A 135 6.34 3.63 24.21
CA PHE A 135 5.02 4.06 23.73
C PHE A 135 4.56 3.27 22.50
N LEU A 136 5.42 3.10 21.48
CA LEU A 136 5.12 2.33 20.27
C LEU A 136 4.83 0.85 20.57
N GLN A 137 5.56 0.24 21.49
CA GLN A 137 5.32 -1.14 21.91
C GLN A 137 4.00 -1.29 22.66
N THR A 138 3.66 -0.34 23.53
CA THR A 138 2.39 -0.30 24.24
C THR A 138 1.20 -0.11 23.29
N GLU A 139 1.28 0.84 22.35
CA GLU A 139 0.27 1.03 21.30
C GLU A 139 0.06 -0.23 20.46
N LEU A 140 1.14 -0.91 20.06
CA LEU A 140 1.05 -2.19 19.36
C LEU A 140 0.38 -3.29 20.19
N ALA A 141 0.65 -3.35 21.49
CA ALA A 141 0.02 -4.32 22.39
C ALA A 141 -1.50 -4.07 22.49
N TYR A 142 -1.92 -2.81 22.54
CA TYR A 142 -3.34 -2.44 22.51
C TYR A 142 -3.99 -2.76 21.16
N VAL A 143 -3.33 -2.49 20.04
CA VAL A 143 -3.85 -2.86 18.71
C VAL A 143 -3.96 -4.38 18.55
N ARG A 144 -2.98 -5.16 19.02
CA ARG A 144 -3.07 -6.64 19.04
C ARG A 144 -4.21 -7.16 19.92
N ARG A 145 -4.43 -6.56 21.10
CA ARG A 145 -5.56 -6.94 21.97
C ARG A 145 -6.91 -6.52 21.41
N GLY A 146 -7.00 -5.34 20.78
CA GLY A 146 -8.21 -4.88 20.11
C GLY A 146 -8.60 -5.76 18.91
N ALA A 147 -7.62 -6.25 18.16
CA ALA A 147 -7.84 -7.23 17.08
C ALA A 147 -8.25 -8.63 17.59
N ALA A 148 -7.83 -9.00 18.81
CA ALA A 148 -8.26 -10.24 19.47
C ALA A 148 -9.63 -10.12 20.18
N GLY A 149 -10.19 -8.91 20.28
CA GLY A 149 -11.47 -8.64 20.95
C GLY A 149 -12.72 -8.77 20.09
N VAL A 150 -12.59 -9.10 18.80
CA VAL A 150 -13.74 -9.36 17.89
C VAL A 150 -14.00 -10.86 17.75
N ALA A 151 -14.09 -11.54 18.90
CA ALA A 151 -14.84 -12.79 19.01
C ALA A 151 -15.50 -12.84 20.39
N PRO A 152 -16.82 -12.61 20.44
CA PRO A 152 -17.63 -13.49 21.24
C PRO A 152 -18.81 -13.94 20.39
N SER A 153 -18.75 -15.18 19.93
CA SER A 153 -19.97 -15.88 19.55
C SER A 153 -19.87 -17.28 20.11
N LEU A 154 -20.63 -17.45 21.19
CA LEU A 154 -21.34 -18.67 21.56
C LEU A 154 -20.46 -19.84 22.03
N LEU A 155 -20.72 -20.25 23.29
CA LEU A 155 -20.88 -21.62 23.79
C LEU A 155 -21.01 -21.45 25.33
N PHE A 156 -22.22 -21.22 25.88
CA PHE A 156 -23.13 -22.28 26.35
C PHE A 156 -23.07 -23.61 25.59
#